data_AF-A0A960P6M7-F1
#
_entry.id   AF-A0A960P6M7-F1
#
_cell.length_a   1.000
_cell.length_b   1.000
_cell.length_c   1.000
_cell.angle_alpha   90.00
_cell.angle_beta   90.00
_cell.angle_gamma   90.00
#
_symmetry.space_group_name_H-M   'P 1'
#
loop_
_entity.id
_entity.type
_entity.pdbx_description
1 polymer ?
#
loop_
_entity_poly.entity_id
_entity_poly.type
_entity_poly.pdbx_seq_one_letter_code
_entity_poly.pdbx_strand_id
1 'polypeptide(L)'
;MATGAAERRRRTADEGRQALIDAGRDLLHRRPGAPALDHVRLTDVARHAGVSVGALYHYWDSQDDYREDLLDEVLSPAGFDPPPAAPPGTALDEQVRVGTAAELERLRRSGDLRVLLGLWAADDPELDRRVAGHFRAVGAQWAAFYEAAFAAHGLELRPPFTSEQLAALLAAIGDGLAVRASADPDAVPTDVVAGDDGRDDSRDDAGDRWSLLGAALVALLPAFSRPVGSDVTFADYLAGLRAWLAEVADGDAAARSAPRP
;
A
#
# COMPACT_ATOMS: atom_id res chain seq x y z
N MET A 1 -51.47 -10.17 -0.14
CA MET A 1 -51.23 -9.13 -1.17
C MET A 1 -51.03 -7.83 -0.43
N ALA A 2 -49.98 -7.02 -0.57
CA ALA A 2 -48.88 -6.97 -1.51
C ALA A 2 -47.69 -6.24 -0.83
N THR A 3 -46.46 -6.72 -1.02
CA THR A 3 -45.22 -6.00 -0.69
C THR A 3 -44.14 -6.52 -1.64
N GLY A 4 -44.21 -6.03 -2.88
CA GLY A 4 -43.34 -6.45 -3.96
C GLY A 4 -43.26 -5.35 -5.02
N ALA A 5 -42.71 -4.20 -4.63
CA ALA A 5 -42.34 -3.11 -5.54
C ALA A 5 -41.49 -2.09 -4.78
N ALA A 6 -40.33 -2.51 -4.25
CA ALA A 6 -39.28 -1.55 -3.95
C ALA A 6 -38.74 -1.03 -5.28
N GLU A 7 -38.80 0.29 -5.45
CA GLU A 7 -38.50 1.04 -6.66
C GLU A 7 -37.16 0.61 -7.28
N ARG A 8 -37.25 -0.03 -8.46
CA ARG A 8 -36.12 -0.20 -9.36
C ARG A 8 -35.85 1.15 -10.01
N ARG A 9 -35.21 2.07 -9.27
CA ARG A 9 -34.80 3.41 -9.75
C ARG A 9 -34.05 3.19 -11.07
N ARG A 10 -34.52 3.81 -12.16
CA ARG A 10 -33.90 3.67 -13.48
C ARG A 10 -32.51 4.27 -13.39
N ARG A 11 -31.48 3.42 -13.34
CA ARG A 11 -30.08 3.85 -13.37
C ARG A 11 -29.86 4.71 -14.61
N THR A 12 -29.06 5.76 -14.47
CA THR A 12 -28.60 6.54 -15.64
C THR A 12 -27.71 5.65 -16.53
N ALA A 13 -27.44 6.11 -17.76
CA ALA A 13 -26.53 5.38 -18.64
C ALA A 13 -25.15 5.20 -17.97
N ASP A 14 -24.64 6.24 -17.33
CA ASP A 14 -23.34 6.24 -16.64
C ASP A 14 -23.33 5.29 -15.43
N GLU A 15 -24.38 5.32 -14.59
CA GLU A 15 -24.52 4.38 -13.46
C GLU A 15 -24.62 2.92 -13.91
N GLY A 16 -25.26 2.68 -15.06
CA GLY A 16 -25.33 1.36 -15.67
C GLY A 16 -23.98 0.87 -16.18
N ARG A 17 -23.23 1.76 -16.86
CA ARG A 17 -21.87 1.48 -17.34
C ARG A 17 -20.92 1.19 -16.18
N GLN A 18 -20.93 2.02 -15.13
CA GLN A 18 -20.08 1.82 -13.95
C GLN A 18 -20.38 0.49 -13.26
N ALA A 19 -21.66 0.14 -13.08
CA ALA A 19 -22.03 -1.14 -12.46
C ALA A 19 -21.51 -2.38 -13.21
N LEU A 20 -21.32 -2.27 -14.53
CA LEU A 20 -20.76 -3.34 -15.38
C LEU A 20 -19.23 -3.36 -15.33
N ILE A 21 -18.59 -2.21 -15.16
CA ILE A 21 -17.14 -2.12 -14.87
C ILE A 21 -16.85 -2.73 -13.49
N ASP A 22 -17.62 -2.38 -12.46
CA ASP A 22 -17.49 -2.95 -11.11
C ASP A 22 -17.66 -4.48 -11.11
N ALA A 23 -18.61 -4.98 -11.91
CA ALA A 23 -18.81 -6.42 -12.13
C ALA A 23 -17.59 -7.07 -12.79
N GLY A 24 -16.94 -6.40 -13.74
CA GLY A 24 -15.67 -6.84 -14.34
C GLY A 24 -14.53 -6.90 -13.32
N ARG A 25 -14.41 -5.87 -12.49
CA ARG A 25 -13.40 -5.79 -11.43
C ARG A 25 -13.57 -6.92 -10.40
N ASP A 26 -14.80 -7.20 -9.96
CA ASP A 26 -15.06 -8.35 -9.07
C ASP A 26 -14.67 -9.70 -9.72
N LEU A 27 -14.93 -9.86 -11.02
CA LEU A 27 -14.48 -11.04 -11.76
C LEU A 27 -12.95 -11.16 -11.79
N LEU A 28 -12.22 -10.06 -11.99
CA LEU A 28 -10.75 -10.04 -11.93
C LEU A 28 -10.22 -10.42 -10.54
N HIS A 29 -10.82 -9.88 -9.47
CA HIS A 29 -10.41 -10.17 -8.10
C HIS A 29 -10.59 -11.64 -7.71
N ARG A 30 -11.59 -12.32 -8.29
CA ARG A 30 -11.85 -13.75 -8.05
C ARG A 30 -10.89 -14.68 -8.82
N ARG A 31 -10.20 -14.18 -9.85
CA ARG A 31 -9.27 -14.96 -10.69
C ARG A 31 -7.99 -14.18 -11.02
N PRO A 32 -7.14 -13.89 -10.02
CA PRO A 32 -5.85 -13.26 -10.26
C PRO A 32 -4.88 -14.25 -10.91
N GLY A 33 -4.71 -14.19 -12.24
CA GLY A 33 -3.76 -15.01 -13.00
C GLY A 33 -3.83 -14.73 -14.51
N ALA A 34 -2.68 -14.70 -15.20
CA ALA A 34 -2.56 -14.26 -16.60
C ALA A 34 -3.26 -15.20 -17.62
N PRO A 35 -3.79 -14.66 -18.74
CA PRO A 35 -3.97 -13.25 -19.06
C PRO A 35 -5.29 -12.79 -18.41
N ALA A 36 -5.20 -12.08 -17.27
CA ALA A 36 -6.34 -11.81 -16.40
C ALA A 36 -7.50 -11.09 -17.13
N LEU A 37 -7.16 -10.27 -18.13
CA LEU A 37 -8.14 -9.54 -18.94
C LEU A 37 -8.74 -10.37 -20.08
N ASP A 38 -7.98 -11.26 -20.72
CA ASP A 38 -8.50 -12.10 -21.82
C ASP A 38 -9.63 -13.04 -21.35
N HIS A 39 -9.67 -13.31 -20.05
CA HIS A 39 -10.70 -14.12 -19.40
C HIS A 39 -11.93 -13.33 -18.96
N VAL A 40 -11.89 -12.00 -18.89
CA VAL A 40 -13.07 -11.19 -18.57
C VAL A 40 -13.79 -10.81 -19.85
N ARG A 41 -14.69 -11.69 -20.27
CA ARG A 41 -15.53 -11.44 -21.44
C ARG A 41 -16.77 -10.64 -21.08
N LEU A 42 -17.24 -9.79 -21.98
CA LEU A 42 -18.51 -9.07 -21.83
C LEU A 42 -19.68 -10.02 -21.51
N THR A 43 -19.65 -11.23 -22.06
CA THR A 43 -20.66 -12.28 -21.80
C THR A 43 -20.60 -12.82 -20.37
N ASP A 44 -19.42 -12.92 -19.78
CA ASP A 44 -19.23 -13.36 -18.40
C ASP A 44 -19.63 -12.25 -17.42
N VAL A 45 -19.33 -11.00 -17.77
CA VAL A 45 -19.77 -9.80 -17.04
C VAL A 45 -21.29 -9.69 -17.06
N ALA A 46 -21.93 -9.90 -18.22
CA ALA A 46 -23.39 -9.94 -18.35
C ALA A 46 -24.02 -10.94 -17.39
N ARG A 47 -23.48 -12.17 -17.41
CA ARG A 47 -23.95 -13.26 -16.54
C ARG A 47 -23.75 -12.91 -15.08
N HIS A 48 -22.60 -12.34 -14.73
CA HIS A 48 -22.27 -11.95 -13.37
C HIS A 48 -23.17 -10.81 -12.85
N ALA A 49 -23.44 -9.80 -13.68
CA ALA A 49 -24.31 -8.67 -13.36
C ALA A 49 -25.82 -8.99 -13.48
N GLY A 50 -26.19 -10.19 -13.97
CA GLY A 50 -27.58 -10.59 -14.15
C GLY A 50 -28.32 -9.83 -15.27
N VAL A 51 -27.59 -9.34 -16.28
CA VAL A 51 -28.13 -8.60 -17.43
C VAL A 51 -28.00 -9.39 -18.73
N SER A 52 -28.75 -9.02 -19.76
CA SER A 52 -28.59 -9.61 -21.09
C SER A 52 -27.31 -9.10 -21.75
N VAL A 53 -26.67 -9.94 -22.57
CA VAL A 53 -25.47 -9.53 -23.33
C VAL A 53 -25.76 -8.33 -24.24
N GLY A 54 -26.96 -8.27 -24.84
CA GLY A 54 -27.38 -7.14 -25.66
C GLY A 54 -27.44 -5.81 -24.90
N ALA A 55 -27.64 -5.84 -23.57
CA ALA A 55 -27.61 -4.63 -22.76
C ALA A 55 -26.19 -4.04 -22.61
N LEU A 56 -25.13 -4.86 -22.70
CA LEU A 56 -23.75 -4.35 -22.66
C LEU A 56 -23.33 -3.68 -23.96
N TYR A 57 -23.81 -4.19 -25.10
CA TYR A 57 -23.54 -3.57 -26.42
C TYR A 57 -24.21 -2.20 -26.59
N HIS A 58 -24.98 -1.70 -25.61
CA HIS A 58 -25.40 -0.30 -25.56
C HIS A 58 -24.32 0.64 -24.99
N TYR A 59 -23.31 0.10 -24.32
CA TYR A 59 -22.23 0.85 -23.67
C TYR A 59 -20.89 0.71 -24.40
N TRP A 60 -20.65 -0.44 -25.03
CA TRP A 60 -19.42 -0.75 -25.74
C TRP A 60 -19.71 -1.33 -27.12
N ASP A 61 -19.02 -0.83 -28.15
CA ASP A 61 -19.15 -1.32 -29.52
C ASP A 61 -18.44 -2.67 -29.70
N SER A 62 -17.39 -2.92 -28.91
CA SER A 62 -16.60 -4.15 -28.94
C SER A 62 -16.16 -4.62 -27.55
N GLN A 63 -15.64 -5.85 -27.49
CA GLN A 63 -14.99 -6.33 -26.26
C GLN A 63 -13.68 -5.59 -25.97
N ASP A 64 -12.98 -5.11 -26.98
CA ASP A 64 -11.74 -4.37 -26.79
C ASP A 64 -12.04 -3.02 -26.11
N ASP A 65 -13.10 -2.31 -26.53
CA ASP A 65 -13.51 -1.05 -25.88
C ASP A 65 -13.84 -1.25 -24.39
N TYR A 66 -14.51 -2.37 -24.06
CA TYR A 66 -14.79 -2.73 -22.67
C TYR A 66 -13.51 -3.03 -21.88
N ARG A 67 -12.56 -3.75 -22.50
CA ARG A 67 -11.29 -4.10 -21.88
C ARG A 67 -10.46 -2.85 -21.57
N GLU A 68 -10.44 -1.89 -22.49
CA GLU A 68 -9.78 -0.60 -22.32
C GLU A 68 -10.34 0.17 -21.12
N ASP A 69 -11.66 0.28 -21.02
CA ASP A 69 -12.30 0.94 -19.89
C ASP A 69 -12.09 0.22 -18.56
N LEU A 70 -12.10 -1.12 -18.58
CA LEU A 70 -11.84 -1.92 -17.38
C LEU A 70 -10.38 -1.78 -16.93
N LEU A 71 -9.44 -1.71 -17.87
CA LEU A 71 -8.02 -1.45 -17.59
C LEU A 71 -7.82 -0.08 -16.94
N ASP A 72 -8.46 0.95 -17.48
CA ASP A 72 -8.37 2.31 -16.95
C ASP A 72 -8.96 2.40 -15.53
N GLU A 73 -10.06 1.69 -15.26
CA GLU A 73 -10.63 1.60 -13.91
C GLU A 73 -9.69 0.87 -12.94
N VAL A 74 -9.18 -0.30 -13.31
CA VAL A 74 -8.33 -1.13 -12.44
C VAL A 74 -7.02 -0.42 -12.12
N LEU A 75 -6.47 0.32 -13.08
CA LEU A 75 -5.26 1.10 -12.92
C LEU A 75 -5.53 2.53 -12.44
N SER A 76 -6.79 2.85 -12.09
CA SER A 76 -7.14 4.14 -11.51
C SER A 76 -6.44 4.35 -10.17
N PRO A 77 -5.82 5.52 -9.93
CA PRO A 77 -5.15 5.82 -8.67
C PRO A 77 -6.14 5.95 -7.49
N ALA A 78 -7.43 6.15 -7.73
CA ALA A 78 -8.46 6.38 -6.70
C ALA A 78 -8.60 5.22 -5.67
N GLY A 79 -8.14 4.01 -6.01
CA GLY A 79 -8.11 2.88 -5.07
C GLY A 79 -6.91 2.87 -4.11
N PHE A 80 -5.96 3.80 -4.30
CA PHE A 80 -4.66 3.84 -3.64
C PHE A 80 -4.39 5.18 -2.97
N ASP A 81 -5.45 5.96 -2.71
CA ASP A 81 -5.33 7.26 -2.06
C ASP A 81 -4.70 7.11 -0.65
N PRO A 82 -3.82 8.05 -0.25
CA PRO A 82 -3.30 8.08 1.10
C PRO A 82 -4.44 8.30 2.11
N PRO A 83 -4.28 7.83 3.36
CA PRO A 83 -5.28 8.06 4.39
C PRO A 83 -5.46 9.57 4.67
N PRO A 84 -6.59 9.97 5.27
CA PRO A 84 -6.76 11.34 5.73
C PRO A 84 -5.64 11.72 6.71
N ALA A 85 -5.26 13.00 6.70
CA ALA A 85 -4.26 13.52 7.63
C ALA A 85 -4.64 13.24 9.08
N ALA A 86 -3.64 12.86 9.88
CA ALA A 86 -3.84 12.62 11.30
C ALA A 86 -4.30 13.91 12.03
N PRO A 87 -5.04 13.78 13.14
CA PRO A 87 -5.44 14.92 13.95
C PRO A 87 -4.21 15.76 14.38
N PRO A 88 -4.34 17.10 14.42
CA PRO A 88 -3.27 17.97 14.90
C PRO A 88 -2.78 17.56 16.29
N GLY A 89 -1.46 17.49 16.48
CA GLY A 89 -0.84 17.10 17.74
C GLY A 89 -0.68 15.59 17.97
N THR A 90 -1.12 14.75 17.03
CA THR A 90 -0.80 13.31 17.07
C THR A 90 0.70 13.13 16.88
N ALA A 91 1.39 12.40 17.77
CA ALA A 91 2.83 12.15 17.66
C ALA A 91 3.19 11.37 16.37
N LEU A 92 4.34 11.66 15.74
CA LEU A 92 4.71 11.08 14.44
C LEU A 92 4.82 9.55 14.49
N ASP A 93 5.43 9.02 15.53
CA ASP A 93 5.55 7.58 15.77
C ASP A 93 4.17 6.91 15.90
N GLU A 94 3.24 7.53 16.60
CA GLU A 94 1.84 7.07 16.70
C GLU A 94 1.14 7.10 15.33
N GLN A 95 1.33 8.16 14.54
CA GLN A 95 0.81 8.25 13.18
C GLN A 95 1.35 7.12 12.29
N VAL A 96 2.65 6.83 12.38
CA VAL A 96 3.29 5.72 11.65
C VAL A 96 2.71 4.39 12.12
N ARG A 97 2.62 4.16 13.42
CA ARG A 97 2.15 2.91 14.01
C ARG A 97 0.73 2.57 13.55
N VAL A 98 -0.21 3.51 13.71
CA VAL A 98 -1.62 3.32 13.31
C VAL A 98 -1.75 3.27 11.80
N GLY A 99 -1.12 4.20 11.08
CA GLY A 99 -1.23 4.31 9.63
C GLY A 99 -0.71 3.08 8.90
N THR A 100 0.46 2.58 9.29
CA THR A 100 1.07 1.39 8.66
C THR A 100 0.35 0.09 8.99
N ALA A 101 -0.22 -0.05 10.19
CA ALA A 101 -1.04 -1.21 10.52
C ALA A 101 -2.31 -1.24 9.65
N ALA A 102 -2.98 -0.10 9.50
CA ALA A 102 -4.15 0.01 8.63
C ALA A 102 -3.79 -0.22 7.15
N GLU A 103 -2.66 0.33 6.70
CA GLU A 103 -2.22 0.20 5.31
C GLU A 103 -1.79 -1.22 4.96
N LEU A 104 -1.02 -1.89 5.82
CA LEU A 104 -0.65 -3.29 5.61
C LEU A 104 -1.90 -4.18 5.51
N GLU A 105 -2.90 -3.94 6.36
CA GLU A 105 -4.15 -4.69 6.31
C GLU A 105 -4.94 -4.40 5.01
N ARG A 106 -4.98 -3.14 4.57
CA ARG A 106 -5.59 -2.76 3.28
C ARG A 106 -4.91 -3.49 2.12
N LEU A 107 -3.57 -3.47 2.06
CA LEU A 107 -2.79 -4.11 1.02
C LEU A 107 -2.98 -5.64 1.00
N ARG A 108 -2.99 -6.30 2.17
CA ARG A 108 -3.24 -7.76 2.27
C ARG A 108 -4.58 -8.18 1.68
N ARG A 109 -5.61 -7.35 1.81
CA ARG A 109 -6.95 -7.60 1.27
C ARG A 109 -7.14 -7.08 -0.15
N SER A 110 -6.19 -6.33 -0.70
CA SER A 110 -6.32 -5.68 -2.00
C SER A 110 -6.39 -6.69 -3.15
N GLY A 111 -7.55 -6.76 -3.80
CA GLY A 111 -7.71 -7.45 -5.08
C GLY A 111 -6.92 -6.75 -6.19
N ASP A 112 -6.85 -5.42 -6.15
CA ASP A 112 -6.17 -4.62 -7.17
C ASP A 112 -4.66 -4.83 -7.18
N LEU A 113 -4.02 -4.99 -6.01
CA LEU A 113 -2.59 -5.33 -5.95
C LEU A 113 -2.30 -6.67 -6.66
N ARG A 114 -3.16 -7.68 -6.48
CA ARG A 114 -3.00 -8.97 -7.17
C ARG A 114 -3.19 -8.84 -8.67
N VAL A 115 -4.15 -8.03 -9.10
CA VAL A 115 -4.36 -7.74 -10.53
C VAL A 115 -3.16 -7.01 -11.11
N LEU A 116 -2.63 -5.99 -10.42
CA LEU A 116 -1.45 -5.23 -10.82
C LEU A 116 -0.22 -6.14 -11.00
N LEU A 117 0.01 -7.05 -10.06
CA LEU A 117 1.08 -8.06 -10.18
C LEU A 117 0.85 -9.01 -11.36
N GLY A 118 -0.40 -9.39 -11.62
CA GLY A 118 -0.76 -10.21 -12.79
C GLY A 118 -0.57 -9.48 -14.12
N LEU A 119 -0.86 -8.18 -14.17
CA LEU A 119 -0.62 -7.32 -15.35
C LEU A 119 0.89 -7.16 -15.59
N TRP A 120 1.66 -6.93 -14.52
CA TRP A 120 3.12 -6.85 -14.60
C TRP A 120 3.75 -8.17 -15.06
N ALA A 121 3.25 -9.31 -14.58
CA ALA A 121 3.74 -10.63 -14.97
C ALA A 121 3.40 -11.04 -16.42
N ALA A 122 2.52 -10.29 -17.10
CA ALA A 122 2.12 -10.59 -18.48
C ALA A 122 3.21 -10.31 -19.52
N ASP A 123 4.24 -9.53 -19.17
CA ASP A 123 5.38 -9.17 -20.06
C ASP A 123 4.91 -8.54 -21.38
N ASP A 124 3.95 -7.61 -21.29
CA ASP A 124 3.37 -6.88 -22.42
C ASP A 124 3.82 -5.40 -22.38
N PRO A 125 4.54 -4.89 -23.39
CA PRO A 125 5.05 -3.51 -23.41
C PRO A 125 3.98 -2.41 -23.31
N GLU A 126 2.74 -2.69 -23.70
CA GLU A 126 1.64 -1.75 -23.50
C GLU A 126 1.17 -1.73 -22.05
N LEU A 127 0.97 -2.91 -21.45
CA LEU A 127 0.60 -3.02 -20.03
C LEU A 127 1.69 -2.44 -19.13
N ASP A 128 2.97 -2.69 -19.43
CA ASP A 128 4.10 -2.12 -18.70
C ASP A 128 4.04 -0.60 -18.64
N ARG A 129 3.69 0.06 -19.76
CA ARG A 129 3.57 1.52 -19.80
C ARG A 129 2.42 2.02 -18.95
N ARG A 130 1.28 1.31 -18.93
CA ARG A 130 0.13 1.67 -18.10
C ARG A 130 0.39 1.43 -16.62
N VAL A 131 0.98 0.30 -16.26
CA VAL A 131 1.42 -0.04 -14.90
C VAL A 131 2.44 1.00 -14.39
N ALA A 132 3.41 1.37 -15.21
CA ALA A 132 4.36 2.44 -14.85
C ALA A 132 3.67 3.80 -14.69
N GLY A 133 2.64 4.09 -15.49
CA GLY A 133 1.80 5.28 -15.34
C GLY A 133 1.05 5.30 -14.01
N HIS A 134 0.44 4.17 -13.65
CA HIS A 134 -0.23 3.96 -12.37
C HIS A 134 0.71 4.20 -11.19
N PHE A 135 1.88 3.56 -11.16
CA PHE A 135 2.85 3.74 -10.08
C PHE A 135 3.33 5.19 -9.94
N ARG A 136 3.50 5.93 -11.05
CA ARG A 136 3.84 7.36 -11.00
C ARG A 136 2.70 8.20 -10.42
N ALA A 137 1.46 7.93 -10.81
CA ALA A 137 0.29 8.66 -10.31
C ALA A 137 0.09 8.45 -8.80
N VAL A 138 0.07 7.19 -8.37
CA VAL A 138 -0.03 6.82 -6.95
C VAL A 138 1.17 7.37 -6.17
N GLY A 139 2.38 7.19 -6.68
CA GLY A 139 3.59 7.70 -6.04
C GLY A 139 3.58 9.20 -5.81
N ALA A 140 3.05 10.00 -6.73
CA ALA A 140 2.92 11.45 -6.57
C ALA A 140 1.90 11.83 -5.47
N GLN A 141 0.78 11.12 -5.36
CA GLN A 141 -0.21 11.34 -4.28
C GLN A 141 0.40 11.06 -2.90
N TRP A 142 1.12 9.93 -2.78
CA TRP A 142 1.79 9.54 -1.54
C TRP A 142 2.97 10.46 -1.20
N ALA A 143 3.74 10.90 -2.18
CA ALA A 143 4.82 11.88 -1.99
C ALA A 143 4.28 13.17 -1.35
N ALA A 144 3.19 13.73 -1.89
CA ALA A 144 2.55 14.91 -1.33
C ALA A 144 2.02 14.68 0.10
N PHE A 145 1.48 13.50 0.38
CA PHE A 145 1.07 13.11 1.72
C PHE A 145 2.25 13.08 2.71
N TYR A 146 3.38 12.48 2.34
CA TYR A 146 4.57 12.42 3.20
C TYR A 146 5.19 13.80 3.44
N GLU A 147 5.21 14.68 2.44
CA GLU A 147 5.66 16.07 2.60
C GLU A 147 4.81 16.82 3.62
N ALA A 148 3.48 16.70 3.50
CA ALA A 148 2.56 17.33 4.44
C ALA A 148 2.73 16.78 5.86
N ALA A 149 2.90 15.45 6.00
CA ALA A 149 3.16 14.81 7.28
C ALA A 149 4.47 15.30 7.90
N PHE A 150 5.58 15.33 7.15
CA PHE A 150 6.87 15.81 7.66
C PHE A 150 6.84 17.28 8.05
N ALA A 151 6.24 18.13 7.22
CA ALA A 151 6.10 19.55 7.51
C ALA A 151 5.34 19.80 8.82
N ALA A 152 4.28 19.02 9.11
CA ALA A 152 3.52 19.12 10.35
C ALA A 152 4.35 18.81 11.61
N HIS A 153 5.46 18.08 11.46
CA HIS A 153 6.38 17.68 12.54
C HIS A 153 7.70 18.47 12.54
N GLY A 154 7.81 19.52 11.73
CA GLY A 154 9.06 20.30 11.62
C GLY A 154 10.21 19.50 11.01
N LEU A 155 9.88 18.50 10.19
CA LEU A 155 10.83 17.67 9.46
C LEU A 155 10.80 18.00 7.97
N GLU A 156 11.92 17.76 7.31
CA GLU A 156 12.07 17.74 5.86
C GLU A 156 12.81 16.48 5.43
N LEU A 157 12.68 16.11 4.16
CA LEU A 157 13.50 15.05 3.59
C LEU A 157 14.96 15.48 3.53
N ARG A 158 15.83 14.55 3.89
CA ARG A 158 17.27 14.71 3.89
C ARG A 158 17.81 14.47 2.47
N PRO A 159 18.61 15.40 1.91
CA PRO A 159 19.31 15.14 0.66
C PRO A 159 20.23 13.91 0.76
N PRO A 160 20.32 13.07 -0.29
CA PRO A 160 19.80 13.28 -1.65
C PRO A 160 18.38 12.73 -1.89
N PHE A 161 17.65 12.36 -0.84
CA PHE A 161 16.35 11.70 -0.99
C PHE A 161 15.26 12.68 -1.43
N THR A 162 14.34 12.20 -2.28
CA THR A 162 13.13 12.93 -2.69
C THR A 162 11.87 12.24 -2.19
N SER A 163 10.76 12.97 -2.17
CA SER A 163 9.45 12.48 -1.71
C SER A 163 8.94 11.33 -2.57
N GLU A 164 9.22 11.36 -3.87
CA GLU A 164 8.91 10.29 -4.80
C GLU A 164 9.75 9.04 -4.54
N GLN A 165 11.03 9.19 -4.19
CA GLN A 165 11.88 8.06 -3.81
C GLN A 165 11.42 7.42 -2.51
N LEU A 166 11.04 8.24 -1.52
CA LEU A 166 10.43 7.74 -0.28
C LEU A 166 9.14 6.98 -0.61
N ALA A 167 8.23 7.57 -1.40
CA ALA A 167 6.99 6.91 -1.77
C ALA A 167 7.20 5.58 -2.51
N ALA A 168 8.14 5.53 -3.46
CA ALA A 168 8.50 4.31 -4.16
C ALA A 168 9.07 3.23 -3.21
N LEU A 169 9.94 3.62 -2.27
CA LEU A 169 10.51 2.71 -1.28
C LEU A 169 9.42 2.15 -0.35
N LEU A 170 8.57 3.02 0.19
CA LEU A 170 7.53 2.63 1.14
C LEU A 170 6.46 1.76 0.47
N ALA A 171 6.08 2.06 -0.77
CA ALA A 171 5.22 1.21 -1.58
C ALA A 171 5.85 -0.17 -1.81
N ALA A 172 7.14 -0.24 -2.20
CA ALA A 172 7.82 -1.51 -2.42
C ALA A 172 7.89 -2.39 -1.15
N ILE A 173 8.13 -1.77 0.02
CA ILE A 173 8.10 -2.48 1.31
C ILE A 173 6.68 -2.98 1.60
N GLY A 174 5.67 -2.12 1.49
CA GLY A 174 4.27 -2.47 1.75
C GLY A 174 3.76 -3.59 0.85
N ASP A 175 3.95 -3.45 -0.46
CA ASP A 175 3.56 -4.43 -1.48
C ASP A 175 4.25 -5.77 -1.26
N GLY A 176 5.57 -5.75 -1.02
CA GLY A 176 6.35 -6.96 -0.76
C GLY A 176 5.90 -7.70 0.51
N LEU A 177 5.60 -6.96 1.57
CA LEU A 177 5.04 -7.52 2.81
C LEU A 177 3.64 -8.09 2.58
N ALA A 178 2.78 -7.40 1.81
CA ALA A 178 1.44 -7.88 1.49
C ALA A 178 1.48 -9.18 0.64
N VAL A 179 2.38 -9.25 -0.34
CA VAL A 179 2.62 -10.45 -1.14
C VAL A 179 3.08 -11.59 -0.24
N ARG A 180 4.10 -11.38 0.60
CA ARG A 180 4.60 -12.42 1.51
C ARG A 180 3.50 -12.87 2.46
N ALA A 181 2.77 -11.96 3.09
CA ALA A 181 1.69 -12.27 4.03
C ALA A 181 0.52 -13.04 3.39
N SER A 182 0.33 -12.93 2.07
CA SER A 182 -0.68 -13.69 1.34
C SER A 182 -0.30 -15.16 1.13
N ALA A 183 1.01 -15.45 1.06
CA ALA A 183 1.54 -16.79 0.85
C ALA A 183 1.97 -17.46 2.16
N ASP A 184 2.50 -16.68 3.09
CA ASP A 184 3.02 -17.09 4.40
C ASP A 184 2.70 -15.99 5.43
N PRO A 185 1.50 -16.03 6.04
CA PRO A 185 1.07 -15.02 7.00
C PRO A 185 1.97 -14.92 8.24
N ASP A 186 2.54 -16.05 8.68
CA ASP A 186 3.34 -16.14 9.90
C ASP A 186 4.71 -15.45 9.72
N ALA A 187 5.21 -15.36 8.48
CA ALA A 187 6.42 -14.62 8.15
C ALA A 187 6.27 -13.08 8.21
N VAL A 188 5.04 -12.56 8.35
CA VAL A 188 4.74 -11.12 8.39
C VAL A 188 3.95 -10.78 9.66
N PRO A 189 4.63 -10.64 10.81
CA PRO A 189 3.98 -10.33 12.07
C PRO A 189 3.27 -8.97 12.03
N THR A 190 2.09 -8.91 12.65
CA THR A 190 1.29 -7.70 12.80
C THR A 190 1.39 -7.09 14.20
N ASP A 191 2.12 -7.75 15.10
CA ASP A 191 2.23 -7.47 16.52
C ASP A 191 3.68 -7.64 17.02
N VAL A 192 4.61 -6.96 16.36
CA VAL A 192 5.97 -6.75 16.84
C VAL A 192 5.91 -5.93 18.12
N VAL A 193 6.31 -6.53 19.24
CA VAL A 193 6.38 -5.85 20.54
C VAL A 193 7.71 -5.09 20.62
N ALA A 194 7.67 -3.80 20.97
CA ALA A 194 8.86 -2.95 21.06
C ALA A 194 9.86 -3.39 22.15
N GLY A 195 9.43 -4.23 23.09
CA GLY A 195 10.24 -4.90 24.10
C GLY A 195 9.57 -4.88 25.47
N ASP A 196 9.73 -5.98 26.22
CA ASP A 196 9.42 -6.10 27.65
C ASP A 196 10.44 -5.25 28.43
N ASP A 197 10.02 -4.09 28.92
CA ASP A 197 10.82 -3.22 29.78
C ASP A 197 10.88 -3.73 31.25
N GLY A 198 10.59 -5.02 31.49
CA GLY A 198 10.59 -5.64 32.80
C GLY A 198 9.46 -5.13 33.70
N ARG A 199 8.47 -4.45 33.10
CA ARG A 199 7.27 -3.95 33.78
C ARG A 199 6.14 -4.94 33.55
N ASP A 200 5.85 -5.71 34.60
CA ASP A 200 4.68 -6.55 34.81
C ASP A 200 3.61 -6.49 33.69
N ASP A 201 3.51 -7.57 32.90
CA ASP A 201 2.62 -7.88 31.76
C ASP A 201 1.11 -7.77 32.05
N SER A 202 0.70 -7.03 33.09
CA SER A 202 -0.69 -6.91 33.52
C SER A 202 -1.46 -5.77 32.83
N ARG A 203 -0.86 -5.10 31.83
CA ARG A 203 -1.56 -4.16 30.94
C ARG A 203 -1.42 -4.60 29.49
N ASP A 204 -2.55 -4.89 28.86
CA ASP A 204 -2.72 -4.90 27.40
C ASP A 204 -2.42 -3.48 26.86
N ASP A 205 -1.16 -3.05 26.85
CA ASP A 205 -0.78 -1.76 26.28
C ASP A 205 -0.69 -1.91 24.76
N ALA A 206 -1.84 -1.81 24.12
CA ALA A 206 -1.95 -1.79 22.66
C ALA A 206 -1.11 -0.68 22.00
N GLY A 207 -0.57 0.26 22.79
CA GLY A 207 0.40 1.28 22.36
C GLY A 207 1.74 0.70 21.90
N ASP A 208 2.17 -0.44 22.43
CA ASP A 208 3.51 -0.99 22.18
C ASP A 208 3.58 -2.06 21.08
N ARG A 209 2.44 -2.33 20.44
CA ARG A 209 2.35 -3.26 19.31
C ARG A 209 2.50 -2.54 17.98
N TRP A 210 3.46 -3.00 17.20
CA TRP A 210 3.80 -2.49 15.88
C TRP A 210 3.55 -3.55 14.80
N SER A 211 3.06 -3.13 13.64
CA SER A 211 3.17 -4.00 12.47
C SER A 211 4.62 -4.09 12.01
N LEU A 212 5.02 -5.16 11.32
CA LEU A 212 6.37 -5.23 10.73
C LEU A 212 6.65 -4.03 9.80
N LEU A 213 5.63 -3.57 9.06
CA LEU A 213 5.72 -2.36 8.25
C LEU A 213 6.00 -1.12 9.11
N GLY A 214 5.25 -0.93 10.19
CA GLY A 214 5.43 0.20 11.11
C GLY A 214 6.81 0.23 11.77
N ALA A 215 7.28 -0.93 12.25
CA ALA A 215 8.60 -1.08 12.82
C ALA A 215 9.71 -0.76 11.80
N ALA A 216 9.56 -1.21 10.55
CA ALA A 216 10.51 -0.87 9.49
C ALA A 216 10.50 0.63 9.18
N LEU A 217 9.32 1.25 9.06
CA LEU A 217 9.22 2.67 8.73
C LEU A 217 9.79 3.56 9.83
N VAL A 218 9.47 3.30 11.10
CA VAL A 218 9.99 4.11 12.21
C VAL A 218 11.52 4.00 12.31
N ALA A 219 12.09 2.85 11.98
CA ALA A 219 13.54 2.66 11.92
C ALA A 219 14.20 3.40 10.74
N LEU A 220 13.50 3.53 9.61
CA LEU A 220 13.99 4.24 8.42
C LEU A 220 13.86 5.76 8.54
N LEU A 221 12.87 6.28 9.28
CA LEU A 221 12.61 7.72 9.38
C LEU A 221 13.86 8.56 9.69
N PRO A 222 14.70 8.23 10.70
CA PRO A 222 15.89 9.01 11.01
C PRO A 222 16.95 9.03 9.91
N ALA A 223 16.93 8.06 8.99
CA ALA A 223 17.85 8.01 7.84
C ALA A 223 17.40 8.95 6.72
N PHE A 224 16.08 9.08 6.52
CA PHE A 224 15.47 9.83 5.41
C PHE A 224 15.10 11.26 5.77
N SER A 225 14.89 11.60 7.04
CA SER A 225 14.44 12.93 7.45
C SER A 225 15.47 13.69 8.28
N ARG A 226 15.30 15.00 8.36
CA ARG A 226 16.05 15.89 9.25
C ARG A 226 15.15 17.03 9.71
N PRO A 227 15.48 17.73 10.81
CA PRO A 227 14.78 18.96 11.17
C PRO A 227 14.86 19.99 10.03
N VAL A 228 13.79 20.74 9.83
CA VAL A 228 13.74 21.82 8.82
C VAL A 228 14.88 22.81 9.06
N GLY A 229 15.61 23.14 7.99
CA GLY A 229 16.75 24.06 8.04
C GLY A 229 18.03 23.48 8.66
N SER A 230 18.07 22.17 8.94
CA SER A 230 19.28 21.49 9.37
C SER A 230 20.25 21.25 8.20
N ASP A 231 21.55 21.47 8.41
CA ASP A 231 22.60 21.15 7.42
C ASP A 231 23.04 19.68 7.48
N VAL A 232 22.47 18.86 8.38
CA VAL A 232 22.84 17.45 8.53
C VAL A 232 22.51 16.68 7.26
N THR A 233 23.51 15.96 6.74
CA THR A 233 23.45 15.20 5.50
C THR A 233 23.29 13.71 5.76
N PHE A 234 23.00 12.93 4.70
CA PHE A 234 22.97 11.47 4.82
C PHE A 234 24.35 10.89 5.15
N ALA A 235 25.44 11.56 4.72
CA ALA A 235 26.79 11.16 5.07
C ALA A 235 27.05 11.27 6.58
N ASP A 236 26.53 12.32 7.23
CA ASP A 236 26.66 12.51 8.68
C ASP A 236 25.90 11.42 9.45
N TYR A 237 24.69 11.08 9.00
CA TYR A 237 23.92 9.97 9.58
C TYR A 237 24.66 8.63 9.43
N LEU A 238 25.20 8.34 8.25
CA LEU A 238 25.99 7.13 8.02
C LEU A 238 27.26 7.08 8.88
N ALA A 239 27.92 8.22 9.08
CA ALA A 239 29.09 8.29 9.96
C ALA A 239 28.71 7.96 11.41
N GLY A 240 27.60 8.53 11.91
CA GLY A 240 27.07 8.23 13.24
C GLY A 240 26.69 6.76 13.40
N LEU A 241 25.98 6.19 12.43
CA LEU A 241 25.61 4.77 12.43
C LEU A 241 26.84 3.86 12.43
N ARG A 242 27.87 4.17 11.63
CA ARG A 242 29.13 3.40 11.59
C ARG A 242 29.89 3.47 12.90
N ALA A 243 29.94 4.63 13.54
CA ALA A 243 30.58 4.79 14.85
C ALA A 243 29.86 3.93 15.90
N TRP A 244 28.53 4.01 15.96
CA TRP A 244 27.72 3.20 16.86
C TRP A 244 27.92 1.69 16.63
N LEU A 245 27.93 1.23 15.37
CA LEU A 245 28.18 -0.18 15.06
C LEU A 245 29.58 -0.65 15.48
N ALA A 246 30.59 0.21 15.37
CA ALA A 246 31.95 -0.11 15.82
C ALA A 246 32.01 -0.25 17.35
N GLU A 247 31.36 0.66 18.09
CA GLU A 247 31.27 0.59 19.56
C GLU A 247 30.59 -0.69 20.04
N VAL A 248 29.49 -1.10 19.38
CA VAL A 248 28.78 -2.36 19.68
C VAL A 248 29.70 -3.57 19.45
N ALA A 249 30.43 -3.59 18.34
CA ALA A 249 31.35 -4.68 18.02
C ALA A 249 32.49 -4.80 19.05
N ASP A 250 33.03 -3.66 19.49
CA ASP A 250 34.10 -3.60 20.49
C ASP A 250 33.60 -3.95 21.90
N GLY A 251 32.38 -3.52 22.26
CA GLY A 251 31.72 -3.88 23.52
C GLY A 251 31.45 -5.39 23.63
N ASP A 252 31.01 -6.03 22.56
CA ASP A 252 30.83 -7.48 22.49
C ASP A 252 32.16 -8.24 22.52
N ALA A 253 33.23 -7.67 21.98
CA ALA A 253 34.58 -8.24 22.08
C ALA A 253 35.08 -8.18 23.53
N ALA A 254 34.88 -7.05 24.22
CA ALA A 254 35.20 -6.88 25.63
C ALA A 254 34.40 -7.85 26.51
N ALA A 255 33.09 -8.00 26.29
CA ALA A 255 32.22 -8.91 27.02
C ALA A 255 32.57 -10.41 26.80
N ARG A 256 33.04 -10.78 25.60
CA ARG A 256 33.53 -12.14 25.29
C ARG A 256 34.92 -12.45 25.84
N SER A 257 35.73 -11.42 26.11
CA SER A 257 37.08 -11.54 26.67
C SER A 257 37.15 -11.47 28.21
N ALA A 258 36.04 -11.13 28.87
CA ALA A 258 35.92 -11.21 30.31
C ALA A 258 35.94 -12.69 30.76
N PRO A 259 36.78 -13.08 31.74
CA PRO A 259 36.80 -14.44 32.24
C PRO A 259 35.45 -14.75 32.88
N ARG A 260 34.78 -15.81 32.42
CA ARG A 260 33.58 -16.34 33.09
C ARG A 260 33.99 -16.83 34.50
N PRO A 261 33.20 -16.52 35.55
CA PRO A 261 33.45 -16.98 36.91
C PRO A 261 33.39 -18.51 37.03
#